data_AF-A0A257PHW8-F1
#
_entry.id   AF-A0A257PHW8-F1
#
_cell.length_a   1.000
_cell.length_b   1.000
_cell.length_c   1.000
_cell.angle_alpha   90.00
_cell.angle_beta   90.00
_cell.angle_gamma   90.00
#
_symmetry.space_group_name_H-M   'P 1'
#
loop_
_entity.id
_entity.type
_entity.pdbx_description
1 polymer ?
#
loop_
_entity_poly.entity_id
_entity_poly.type
_entity_poly.pdbx_seq_one_letter_code
_entity_poly.pdbx_strand_id
1 'polypeptide(L)'
;MTHHHPDIGLRLPDGGGKGITRRVTATVSRVFPDRYDHDGAEHQHIWIDDLKALDDGPPYDGEVFVAIRVTEGGIGQDIPFQVDMPVEMQGKFIPADEAYPGPDNQGLPVLHFTHAPVGFVEYEGETYE
;
A
#
# COMPACT_ATOMS: atom_id res chain seq x y z
N MET A 1 18.05 0.09 -16.52
CA MET A 1 17.14 -0.75 -17.34
C MET A 1 15.88 -0.88 -16.54
N THR A 2 14.78 -0.25 -16.96
CA THR A 2 13.50 -0.30 -16.25
C THR A 2 12.91 -1.69 -16.44
N HIS A 3 12.80 -2.43 -15.35
CA HIS A 3 12.16 -3.74 -15.36
C HIS A 3 10.64 -3.53 -15.43
N HIS A 4 10.05 -3.64 -16.62
CA HIS A 4 8.60 -3.72 -16.76
C HIS A 4 8.12 -5.00 -16.06
N HIS A 5 7.61 -4.84 -14.84
CA HIS A 5 6.89 -5.90 -14.14
C HIS A 5 5.41 -5.87 -14.58
N PRO A 6 4.82 -7.01 -14.96
CA PRO A 6 3.39 -7.07 -15.26
C PRO A 6 2.57 -6.62 -14.04
N ASP A 7 1.43 -5.96 -14.28
CA ASP A 7 0.45 -5.59 -13.25
C ASP A 7 0.23 -6.77 -12.31
N ILE A 8 0.56 -6.57 -11.03
CA ILE A 8 0.43 -7.56 -9.96
C ILE A 8 -1.04 -7.80 -9.56
N GLY A 9 -1.96 -7.65 -10.51
CA GLY A 9 -3.39 -7.88 -10.34
C GLY A 9 -4.07 -6.87 -9.43
N LEU A 10 -3.50 -5.66 -9.31
CA LEU A 10 -4.05 -4.60 -8.46
C LEU A 10 -5.22 -3.88 -9.13
N ARG A 11 -5.28 -3.88 -10.47
CA ARG A 11 -6.36 -3.23 -11.22
C ARG A 11 -7.37 -4.25 -11.74
N LEU A 12 -8.63 -3.88 -11.68
CA LEU A 12 -9.74 -4.55 -12.33
C LEU A 12 -9.81 -4.12 -13.81
N PRO A 13 -10.46 -4.91 -14.70
CA PRO A 13 -10.59 -4.58 -16.12
C PRO A 13 -11.28 -3.25 -16.43
N ASP A 14 -12.03 -2.69 -15.47
CA ASP A 14 -12.70 -1.39 -15.56
C ASP A 14 -11.81 -0.21 -15.12
N GLY A 15 -10.54 -0.49 -14.77
CA GLY A 15 -9.59 0.49 -14.23
C GLY A 15 -9.75 0.78 -12.74
N GLY A 16 -10.74 0.16 -12.07
CA GLY A 16 -10.90 0.20 -10.62
C GLY A 16 -9.84 -0.61 -9.88
N GLY A 17 -9.68 -0.37 -8.58
CA GLY A 17 -8.77 -1.16 -7.76
C GLY A 17 -9.41 -2.44 -7.26
N LYS A 18 -8.71 -3.57 -7.41
CA LYS A 18 -9.09 -4.82 -6.77
C LYS A 18 -9.08 -4.63 -5.25
N GLY A 19 -10.01 -5.27 -4.57
CA GLY A 19 -10.07 -5.29 -3.11
C GLY A 19 -11.15 -4.38 -2.51
N ILE A 20 -11.26 -4.47 -1.19
CA ILE A 20 -12.25 -3.73 -0.40
C ILE A 20 -11.58 -2.47 0.18
N THR A 21 -12.30 -1.35 0.21
CA THR A 21 -11.76 -0.15 0.87
C THR A 21 -11.67 -0.42 2.36
N ARG A 22 -10.50 -0.19 2.96
CA ARG A 22 -10.22 -0.32 4.39
C ARG A 22 -9.52 0.92 4.90
N ARG A 23 -9.94 1.39 6.08
CA ARG A 23 -9.23 2.37 6.89
C ARG A 23 -8.60 1.64 8.07
N VAL A 24 -7.30 1.81 8.27
CA VAL A 24 -6.54 1.01 9.22
C VAL A 24 -5.53 1.86 9.97
N THR A 25 -5.21 1.45 11.19
CA THR A 25 -4.01 1.88 11.92
C THR A 25 -3.06 0.70 12.02
N ALA A 26 -1.76 0.96 11.92
CA ALA A 26 -0.74 -0.07 11.94
C ALA A 26 0.61 0.50 12.39
N THR A 27 1.61 -0.37 12.54
CA THR A 27 3.01 0.01 12.77
C THR A 27 3.83 -0.36 11.55
N VAL A 28 4.73 0.53 11.09
CA VAL A 28 5.66 0.22 10.00
C VAL A 28 6.65 -0.85 10.46
N SER A 29 6.64 -2.03 9.85
CA SER A 29 7.59 -3.12 10.16
C SER A 29 8.81 -3.10 9.24
N ARG A 30 8.67 -2.54 8.02
CA ARG A 30 9.76 -2.45 7.04
C ARG A 30 9.59 -1.28 6.08
N VAL A 31 10.69 -0.64 5.73
CA VAL A 31 10.76 0.36 4.64
C VAL A 31 11.71 -0.15 3.57
N PHE A 32 11.27 -0.14 2.31
CA PHE A 32 12.10 -0.56 1.19
C PHE A 32 12.90 0.64 0.66
N PRO A 33 14.21 0.48 0.39
CA PRO A 33 15.08 1.60 0.02
C PRO A 33 14.89 2.08 -1.42
N ASP A 34 14.42 1.19 -2.31
CA ASP A 34 14.29 1.45 -3.73
C ASP A 34 12.84 1.75 -4.12
N ARG A 35 12.67 2.72 -5.02
CA ARG A 35 11.39 2.92 -5.71
C ARG A 35 11.24 1.87 -6.81
N TYR A 36 10.02 1.40 -6.99
CA TYR A 36 9.69 0.46 -8.05
C TYR A 36 8.84 1.12 -9.14
N ASP A 37 9.34 1.13 -10.37
CA ASP A 37 8.57 1.56 -11.54
C ASP A 37 7.59 0.47 -11.94
N HIS A 38 6.31 0.83 -12.00
CA HIS A 38 5.24 0.03 -12.54
C HIS A 38 4.47 0.85 -13.58
N ASP A 39 4.65 0.50 -14.86
CA ASP A 39 4.02 1.17 -16.01
C ASP A 39 4.20 2.69 -16.03
N GLY A 40 5.40 3.19 -15.66
CA GLY A 40 5.71 4.62 -15.60
C GLY A 40 5.20 5.31 -14.34
N ALA A 41 4.73 4.55 -13.34
CA ALA A 41 4.42 5.03 -12.01
C ALA A 41 5.39 4.44 -10.99
N GLU A 42 6.11 5.29 -10.27
CA GLU A 42 6.98 4.85 -9.18
C GLU A 42 6.17 4.62 -7.91
N HIS A 43 6.51 3.54 -7.21
CA HIS A 43 5.92 3.17 -5.94
C HIS A 43 6.98 3.11 -4.85
N GLN A 44 6.65 3.67 -3.70
CA GLN A 44 7.31 3.41 -2.43
C GLN A 44 6.64 2.19 -1.79
N HIS A 45 7.44 1.26 -1.30
CA HIS A 45 6.96 0.05 -0.64
C HIS A 45 7.29 0.08 0.86
N ILE A 46 6.34 -0.37 1.67
CA ILE A 46 6.53 -0.65 3.10
C ILE A 46 5.84 -1.96 3.46
N TRP A 47 6.25 -2.55 4.58
CA TRP A 47 5.43 -3.50 5.32
C TRP A 47 4.89 -2.84 6.57
N ILE A 48 3.65 -3.20 6.92
CA ILE A 48 3.01 -2.80 8.16
C ILE A 48 2.57 -4.05 8.93
N ASP A 49 2.54 -3.95 10.25
CA ASP A 49 2.07 -4.99 11.17
C ASP A 49 1.10 -4.39 12.20
N ASP A 50 0.51 -5.21 13.06
CA ASP A 50 -0.48 -4.81 14.07
C ASP A 50 -1.69 -4.06 13.46
N LEU A 51 -2.13 -4.48 12.27
CA LEU A 51 -3.19 -3.82 11.52
C LEU A 51 -4.54 -3.91 12.24
N LYS A 52 -5.05 -2.75 12.65
CA LYS A 52 -6.38 -2.56 13.25
C LYS A 52 -7.28 -1.81 12.31
N ALA A 53 -8.38 -2.45 11.91
CA ALA A 53 -9.43 -1.81 11.14
C ALA A 53 -10.14 -0.72 11.96
N LEU A 54 -10.32 0.45 11.35
CA LEU A 54 -11.10 1.58 11.89
C LEU A 54 -12.51 1.65 11.30
N ASP A 55 -12.85 0.76 10.36
CA ASP A 55 -14.08 0.75 9.57
C ASP A 55 -15.00 -0.45 9.90
N ASP A 56 -14.94 -0.94 11.15
CA ASP A 56 -15.60 -2.17 11.62
C ASP A 56 -15.21 -3.44 10.85
N GLY A 57 -14.15 -3.39 10.02
CA GLY A 57 -13.56 -4.56 9.39
C GLY A 57 -12.93 -5.53 10.39
N PRO A 58 -12.71 -6.81 10.01
CA PRO A 58 -11.93 -7.71 10.84
C PRO A 58 -10.48 -7.19 10.96
N PRO A 59 -9.84 -7.32 12.13
CA PRO A 59 -8.41 -7.07 12.24
C PRO A 59 -7.64 -8.09 11.39
N TYR A 60 -6.42 -7.74 11.01
CA TYR A 60 -5.50 -8.66 10.35
C TYR A 60 -4.30 -8.88 11.27
N ASP A 61 -4.02 -10.15 11.58
CA ASP A 61 -2.92 -10.56 12.43
C ASP A 61 -1.75 -10.98 11.52
N GLY A 62 -0.71 -10.14 11.47
CA GLY A 62 0.49 -10.33 10.66
C GLY A 62 0.75 -9.21 9.66
N GLU A 63 1.81 -9.40 8.87
CA GLU A 63 2.32 -8.37 7.97
C GLU A 63 1.44 -8.16 6.73
N VAL A 64 1.33 -6.90 6.32
CA VAL A 64 0.66 -6.47 5.10
C VAL A 64 1.64 -5.65 4.28
N PHE A 65 1.75 -5.97 3.00
CA PHE A 65 2.53 -5.17 2.05
C PHE A 65 1.72 -3.96 1.60
N VAL A 66 2.34 -2.78 1.59
CA VAL A 66 1.72 -1.56 1.12
C VAL A 66 2.47 -1.00 -0.08
N ALA A 67 1.74 -0.76 -1.17
CA ALA A 67 2.25 -0.11 -2.37
C ALA A 67 1.67 1.30 -2.50
N ILE A 68 2.55 2.30 -2.42
CA ILE A 68 2.19 3.72 -2.41
C ILE A 68 2.74 4.36 -3.66
N ARG A 69 1.85 4.81 -4.57
CA ARG A 69 2.29 5.53 -5.76
C ARG A 69 2.78 6.93 -5.38
N VAL A 70 4.04 7.23 -5.69
CA VAL A 70 4.71 8.50 -5.34
C VAL A 70 4.93 9.43 -6.54
N THR A 71 4.40 9.07 -7.72
CA THR A 71 4.39 9.96 -8.91
C THR A 71 3.08 10.72 -9.06
N GLU A 72 3.03 11.63 -10.04
CA GLU A 72 1.81 12.35 -10.44
C GLU A 72 0.63 11.38 -10.63
N GLY A 73 -0.51 11.70 -10.02
CA GLY A 73 -1.70 10.83 -9.96
C GLY A 73 -1.71 9.83 -8.80
N GLY A 74 -0.69 9.85 -7.94
CA GLY A 74 -0.70 9.32 -6.57
C GLY A 74 -0.35 10.43 -5.57
N ILE A 75 0.39 10.09 -4.50
CA ILE A 75 0.81 11.05 -3.45
C ILE A 75 1.80 12.11 -3.97
N GLY A 76 2.53 11.80 -5.04
CA GLY A 76 3.45 12.74 -5.69
C GLY A 76 4.78 13.00 -4.95
N GLN A 77 4.98 12.41 -3.77
CA GLN A 77 6.22 12.46 -3.01
C GLN A 77 6.42 11.20 -2.16
N ASP A 78 7.66 10.93 -1.76
CA ASP A 78 7.95 9.90 -0.76
C ASP A 78 7.47 10.36 0.62
N ILE A 79 7.01 9.40 1.42
CA ILE A 79 6.71 9.61 2.83
C ILE A 79 7.92 9.12 3.63
N PRO A 80 8.44 9.90 4.60
CA PRO A 80 9.66 9.56 5.34
C PRO A 80 9.41 8.51 6.44
N PHE A 81 8.81 7.38 6.08
CA PHE A 81 8.51 6.30 7.01
C PHE A 81 9.75 5.83 7.77
N GLN A 82 9.53 5.49 9.04
CA GLN A 82 10.52 4.84 9.90
C GLN A 82 9.90 3.58 10.48
N VAL A 83 10.71 2.54 10.62
CA VAL A 83 10.30 1.30 11.30
C VAL A 83 9.92 1.62 12.76
N ASP A 84 8.95 0.88 13.29
CA ASP A 84 8.37 1.02 14.62
C ASP A 84 7.51 2.30 14.83
N MET A 85 7.29 3.10 13.77
CA MET A 85 6.42 4.26 13.84
C MET A 85 4.97 3.91 13.47
N PRO A 86 3.99 4.51 14.15
CA PRO A 86 2.58 4.31 13.83
C PRO A 86 2.22 5.03 12.52
N VAL A 87 1.28 4.44 11.80
CA VAL A 87 0.70 5.01 10.57
C VAL A 87 -0.79 4.74 10.54
N GLU A 88 -1.56 5.68 10.00
CA GLU A 88 -2.94 5.46 9.61
C GLU A 88 -3.04 5.54 8.08
N MET A 89 -3.80 4.62 7.48
CA MET A 89 -3.93 4.55 6.03
C MET A 89 -5.36 4.21 5.67
N GLN A 90 -5.83 4.75 4.56
CA GLN A 90 -6.98 4.22 3.84
C GLN A 90 -6.53 3.75 2.47
N GLY A 91 -6.99 2.58 2.03
CA GLY A 91 -6.69 2.05 0.71
C GLY A 91 -7.58 0.88 0.36
N LYS A 92 -7.25 0.19 -0.73
CA LYS A 92 -7.84 -1.08 -1.14
C LYS A 92 -7.05 -2.24 -0.57
N PHE A 93 -7.69 -3.05 0.28
CA PHE A 93 -7.12 -4.26 0.84
C PHE A 93 -7.47 -5.48 -0.01
N ILE A 94 -6.47 -6.28 -0.34
CA ILE A 94 -6.57 -7.55 -1.04
C ILE A 94 -5.99 -8.65 -0.13
N PRO A 95 -6.77 -9.69 0.23
CA PRO A 95 -6.25 -10.77 1.07
C PRO A 95 -5.17 -11.59 0.34
N ALA A 96 -4.33 -12.27 1.10
CA ALA A 96 -3.16 -12.99 0.58
C ALA A 96 -3.48 -14.04 -0.49
N ASP A 97 -4.61 -14.75 -0.36
CA ASP A 97 -5.08 -15.76 -1.30
C ASP A 97 -5.55 -15.18 -2.65
N GLU A 98 -5.79 -13.86 -2.68
CA GLU A 98 -6.19 -13.11 -3.86
C GLU A 98 -5.09 -12.20 -4.42
N ALA A 99 -4.04 -11.94 -3.65
CA ALA A 99 -2.92 -11.09 -4.07
C ALA A 99 -1.96 -11.86 -4.99
N TYR A 100 -1.49 -11.23 -6.07
CA TYR A 100 -0.47 -11.84 -6.91
C TYR A 100 0.91 -11.71 -6.22
N PRO A 101 1.66 -12.80 -6.02
CA PRO A 101 2.94 -12.73 -5.34
C PRO A 101 4.00 -12.03 -6.21
N GLY A 102 4.73 -11.11 -5.60
CA GLY A 102 5.88 -10.40 -6.16
C GLY A 102 7.08 -10.43 -5.21
N PRO A 103 8.24 -9.90 -5.64
CA PRO A 103 9.48 -9.95 -4.86
C PRO A 103 9.36 -9.33 -3.45
N ASP A 104 8.65 -8.20 -3.36
CA ASP A 104 8.54 -7.46 -2.11
C ASP A 104 7.32 -7.84 -1.27
N ASN A 105 6.21 -8.29 -1.88
CA ASN A 105 5.05 -8.72 -1.10
C ASN A 105 5.17 -10.17 -0.62
N GLN A 106 5.98 -11.04 -1.25
CA GLN A 106 6.18 -12.44 -0.85
C GLN A 106 4.88 -13.24 -0.58
N GLY A 107 3.78 -12.88 -1.25
CA GLY A 107 2.46 -13.50 -1.01
C GLY A 107 1.71 -12.99 0.23
N LEU A 108 2.17 -11.90 0.85
CA LEU A 108 1.44 -11.16 1.87
C LEU A 108 0.17 -10.52 1.27
N PRO A 109 -0.84 -10.22 2.09
CA PRO A 109 -1.92 -9.33 1.69
C PRO A 109 -1.39 -7.98 1.25
N VAL A 110 -2.16 -7.29 0.42
CA VAL A 110 -1.77 -6.00 -0.15
C VAL A 110 -2.75 -4.91 0.23
N LEU A 111 -2.24 -3.79 0.72
CA LEU A 111 -2.94 -2.51 0.77
C LEU A 111 -2.38 -1.62 -0.36
N HIS A 112 -3.22 -1.19 -1.28
CA HIS A 112 -2.82 -0.32 -2.39
C HIS A 112 -3.84 0.81 -2.59
N PHE A 113 -3.60 1.71 -3.54
CA PHE A 113 -4.44 2.91 -3.75
C PHE A 113 -4.65 3.73 -2.47
N THR A 114 -3.57 3.95 -1.74
CA THR A 114 -3.51 4.78 -0.53
C THR A 114 -3.40 6.27 -0.83
N HIS A 115 -4.08 6.72 -1.89
CA HIS A 115 -4.04 8.11 -2.39
C HIS A 115 -5.42 8.48 -2.94
N ALA A 116 -5.66 9.78 -3.14
CA ALA A 116 -6.91 10.29 -3.65
C ALA A 116 -7.24 9.69 -5.03
N PRO A 117 -8.53 9.41 -5.33
CA PRO A 117 -9.71 9.68 -4.50
C PRO A 117 -10.09 8.55 -3.53
N VAL A 118 -9.30 7.46 -3.46
CA VAL A 118 -9.70 6.24 -2.76
C VAL A 118 -9.18 6.18 -1.34
N GLY A 119 -7.98 6.70 -1.12
CA GLY A 119 -7.22 6.52 0.11
C GLY A 119 -6.42 7.74 0.49
N PHE A 120 -5.67 7.59 1.56
CA PHE A 120 -4.74 8.57 2.10
C PHE A 120 -3.74 7.86 3.01
N VAL A 121 -2.68 8.57 3.38
CA VAL A 121 -1.77 8.18 4.46
C VAL A 121 -1.68 9.32 5.47
N GLU A 122 -1.90 9.02 6.74
CA GLU A 122 -1.59 9.92 7.86
C GLU A 122 -0.35 9.40 8.58
N TYR A 123 0.70 10.22 8.61
CA TYR A 123 1.98 9.89 9.21
C TYR A 123 2.57 11.12 9.90
N GLU A 124 2.98 10.98 11.16
CA GLU A 124 3.53 12.07 12.00
C GLU A 124 2.70 13.36 12.06
N GLY A 125 1.37 13.25 11.88
CA GLY A 125 0.44 14.39 11.90
C GLY A 125 0.28 15.10 10.57
N GLU A 126 0.89 14.59 9.50
CA GLU A 126 0.68 15.04 8.12
C GLU A 126 -0.19 14.05 7.34
N THR A 127 -1.11 14.58 6.53
CA THR A 127 -1.94 13.80 5.61
C THR A 127 -1.39 13.90 4.19
N TYR A 128 -1.24 12.75 3.54
CA TYR A 128 -0.75 12.57 2.18
C TYR A 128 -1.86 11.95 1.33
N GLU A 129 -2.22 12.59 0.22
CA GLU A 129 -3.35 12.22 -0.65
C GLU A 129 -2.99 12.31 -2.14
#